data_AF-A0A816ER97-F1
#
_entry.id   AF-A0A816ER97-F1
#
_cell.length_a   1.000
_cell.length_b   1.000
_cell.length_c   1.000
_cell.angle_alpha   90.00
_cell.angle_beta   90.00
_cell.angle_gamma   90.00
#
_symmetry.space_group_name_H-M   'P 1'
#
loop_
_entity.id
_entity.type
_entity.pdbx_description
1 polymer ?
#
loop_
_entity_poly.entity_id
_entity_poly.type
_entity_poly.pdbx_seq_one_letter_code
_entity_poly.pdbx_strand_id
1 'polypeptide(L)' 'MSFPVAEEAIQNTTEEVEDIVDPWNVASTSDKGIDYDKLIRRFGSSKISPELIARIESIIKRPVHYFIRR' A
#
# COMPACT_ATOMS: atom_id res chain seq x y z
N MET A 1 -8.44 -47.54 -20.38
CA MET A 1 -7.92 -46.43 -21.21
C MET A 1 -8.48 -45.13 -20.64
N SER A 2 -7.61 -44.15 -20.38
CA SER A 2 -7.89 -42.70 -20.29
C SER A 2 -8.77 -42.18 -19.14
N PHE A 3 -8.39 -41.20 -18.32
CA PHE A 3 -7.16 -40.42 -18.07
C PHE A 3 -7.29 -39.83 -16.63
N PRO A 4 -6.19 -39.51 -15.94
CA PRO A 4 -6.20 -38.96 -14.59
C PRO A 4 -6.52 -37.45 -14.63
N VAL A 5 -7.44 -37.00 -13.77
CA VAL A 5 -7.78 -35.58 -13.63
C VAL A 5 -6.60 -34.85 -13.00
N ALA A 6 -6.17 -33.81 -13.70
CA ALA A 6 -5.02 -33.00 -13.41
C ALA A 6 -5.18 -32.21 -12.10
N GLU A 7 -4.05 -32.12 -11.40
CA GLU A 7 -3.70 -31.14 -10.39
C GLU A 7 -4.14 -29.72 -10.83
N GLU A 8 -5.22 -29.20 -10.26
CA GLU A 8 -5.51 -27.77 -10.31
C GLU A 8 -4.85 -27.11 -9.11
N ALA A 9 -3.75 -26.39 -9.40
CA ALA A 9 -3.13 -25.49 -8.46
C ALA A 9 -4.19 -24.51 -7.92
N ILE A 10 -4.53 -24.68 -6.64
CA ILE A 10 -5.36 -23.74 -5.89
C ILE A 10 -4.62 -22.41 -5.91
N GLN A 11 -5.04 -21.52 -6.80
CA GLN A 11 -4.61 -20.14 -6.83
C GLN A 11 -5.06 -19.52 -5.50
N ASN A 12 -4.10 -19.03 -4.71
CA ASN A 12 -4.34 -18.23 -3.52
C ASN A 12 -5.28 -17.07 -3.87
N THR A 13 -6.58 -17.27 -3.65
CA THR A 13 -7.53 -16.18 -3.47
C THR A 13 -7.33 -15.70 -2.05
N THR A 14 -6.28 -14.92 -1.84
CA THR A 14 -6.19 -14.10 -0.64
C THR A 14 -7.31 -13.08 -0.80
N GLU A 15 -8.41 -13.35 -0.10
CA GLU A 15 -9.57 -12.49 0.08
C GLU A 15 -9.14 -11.02 -0.02
N GLU A 16 -9.48 -10.38 -1.14
CA GLU A 16 -9.23 -8.98 -1.40
C GLU A 16 -10.19 -8.20 -0.52
N VAL A 17 -9.86 -8.12 0.76
CA VAL A 17 -10.54 -7.20 1.65
C VAL A 17 -10.08 -5.81 1.24
N GLU A 18 -10.86 -5.19 0.39
CA GLU A 18 -10.60 -3.84 -0.10
C GLU A 18 -10.71 -2.85 1.05
N ASP A 19 -9.63 -2.10 1.31
CA ASP A 19 -9.69 -0.93 2.15
C ASP A 19 -10.43 0.18 1.38
N ILE A 20 -11.60 0.59 1.89
CA ILE A 20 -12.43 1.65 1.30
C ILE A 20 -11.99 2.98 1.91
N VAL A 21 -11.49 3.87 1.06
CA VAL A 21 -11.04 5.20 1.45
C VAL A 21 -11.71 6.25 0.56
N ASP A 22 -12.71 6.92 1.14
CA ASP A 22 -13.44 8.03 0.56
C ASP A 22 -13.26 9.30 1.42
N PRO A 23 -13.52 10.51 0.88
CA PRO A 23 -13.38 11.76 1.64
C PRO A 23 -14.21 11.84 2.94
N TRP A 24 -15.22 10.99 3.08
CA TRP A 24 -16.12 10.96 4.25
C TRP A 24 -16.02 9.68 5.06
N ASN A 25 -15.44 8.60 4.52
CA ASN A 25 -15.44 7.30 5.18
C ASN A 25 -14.13 6.56 4.93
N VAL A 26 -13.57 6.02 6.02
CA VAL A 26 -12.40 5.15 5.97
C VAL A 26 -12.78 3.86 6.68
N ALA A 27 -12.84 2.75 5.94
CA ALA A 27 -13.12 1.44 6.47
C ALA A 27 -11.96 0.50 6.12
N SER A 28 -11.37 -0.09 7.16
CA SER A 28 -10.38 -1.16 7.01
C SER A 28 -10.85 -2.35 7.82
N THR A 29 -10.67 -3.54 7.25
CA THR A 29 -11.07 -4.81 7.88
C THR A 29 -9.90 -5.48 8.61
N SER A 30 -8.71 -4.86 8.59
CA SER A 30 -7.50 -5.42 9.19
C SER A 30 -7.26 -4.87 10.59
N ASP A 31 -7.09 -5.75 11.58
CA ASP A 31 -6.68 -5.39 12.95
C ASP A 31 -5.33 -4.66 13.01
N LYS A 32 -4.51 -4.77 11.94
CA LYS A 32 -3.21 -4.08 11.81
C LYS A 32 -3.32 -2.67 11.22
N GLY A 33 -4.53 -2.22 10.92
CA GLY A 33 -4.79 -0.93 10.27
C GLY A 33 -4.66 -1.00 8.75
N ILE A 34 -4.70 0.19 8.13
CA ILE A 34 -4.79 0.40 6.69
C ILE A 34 -3.47 0.02 5.99
N ASP A 35 -3.56 -0.70 4.87
CA ASP A 35 -2.41 -1.03 4.06
C ASP A 35 -2.06 0.12 3.09
N TYR A 36 -1.21 1.04 3.56
CA TYR A 36 -0.79 2.20 2.78
C TYR A 36 -0.12 1.84 1.44
N ASP A 37 0.57 0.70 1.33
CA ASP A 37 1.21 0.31 0.07
C ASP A 37 0.16 -0.09 -0.99
N LYS A 38 -0.97 -0.69 -0.58
CA LYS A 38 -2.13 -0.93 -1.46
C LYS A 38 -2.81 0.37 -1.87
N LEU A 39 -3.01 1.30 -0.94
CA LEU A 39 -3.62 2.61 -1.24
C LEU A 39 -2.79 3.40 -2.24
N ILE A 40 -1.45 3.42 -2.07
CA ILE A 40 -0.55 4.12 -2.99
C ILE A 40 -0.72 3.60 -4.42
N ARG A 41 -0.84 2.27 -4.60
CA ARG A 41 -1.08 1.67 -5.92
C ARG A 41 -2.48 1.98 -6.46
N ARG A 42 -3.53 1.94 -5.62
CA ARG A 42 -4.93 2.22 -6.01
C ARG A 42 -5.14 3.67 -6.45
N PHE A 43 -4.56 4.62 -5.72
CA PHE A 43 -4.66 6.05 -6.03
C PHE A 43 -3.62 6.52 -7.06
N GLY A 44 -2.62 5.68 -7.38
CA GLY A 44 -1.53 6.05 -8.30
C GLY A 44 -0.60 7.12 -7.73
N SER A 45 -0.52 7.22 -6.40
CA SER A 45 0.37 8.16 -5.74
C SER A 45 1.80 7.61 -5.68
N SER A 46 2.76 8.48 -5.36
CA SER A 46 4.16 8.08 -5.20
C SER A 46 4.50 8.00 -3.72
N LYS A 47 5.17 6.90 -3.32
CA LYS A 47 5.72 6.78 -1.96
C LYS A 47 6.79 7.85 -1.74
N ILE A 48 6.83 8.42 -0.55
CA ILE A 48 7.86 9.39 -0.18
C ILE A 48 9.20 8.66 -0.07
N SER A 49 10.13 9.00 -0.96
CA SER A 49 11.48 8.44 -0.96
C SER A 49 12.44 9.27 -0.10
N PRO A 50 13.50 8.66 0.47
CA PRO A 50 14.50 9.38 1.26
C PRO A 50 15.24 10.44 0.44
N GLU A 51 15.37 10.25 -0.88
CA GLU A 51 15.92 11.25 -1.79
C GLU A 51 15.04 12.51 -1.86
N LEU A 52 13.72 12.34 -1.86
CA LEU A 52 12.76 13.45 -1.85
C LEU A 52 12.91 14.25 -0.54
N ILE A 53 13.06 13.55 0.58
CA ILE A 53 13.29 14.14 1.90
C ILE A 53 14.58 14.97 1.91
N ALA A 54 15.68 14.42 1.39
CA ALA A 54 16.96 15.14 1.32
C ALA A 54 16.89 16.38 0.42
N ARG A 55 16.16 16.32 -0.70
CA ARG A 55 15.91 17.48 -1.58
C ARG A 55 15.12 18.56 -0.86
N ILE A 56 14.05 18.17 -0.16
CA ILE A 56 13.23 19.09 0.64
C ILE A 56 14.08 19.76 1.73
N GLU A 57 14.94 19.01 2.41
CA GLU A 57 15.86 19.54 3.43
C GLU A 57 16.85 20.55 2.84
N SER A 58 17.42 20.24 1.66
CA SER A 58 18.35 21.12 0.95
C SER A 58 17.70 22.45 0.53
N ILE A 59 16.45 22.40 0.05
CA ILE A 59 15.72 23.59 -0.42
C ILE A 59 15.26 24.46 0.75
N ILE A 60 14.70 23.84 1.79
CA ILE A 60 14.10 24.56 2.94
C ILE A 60 15.18 25.03 3.92
N LYS A 61 16.37 24.39 3.94
CA LYS A 61 17.48 24.66 4.88
C LYS A 61 17.06 24.58 6.36
N ARG A 62 16.00 23.83 6.64
CA ARG A 62 15.49 23.55 7.98
C ARG A 62 15.25 22.05 8.11
N PRO A 63 15.33 21.50 9.33
CA PRO A 63 15.07 20.09 9.53
C PRO A 63 13.67 19.73 9.06
N VAL A 64 13.58 18.67 8.26
CA VAL A 64 12.30 18.16 7.75
C VAL A 64 11.43 17.72 8.92
N HIS A 65 10.13 18.02 8.83
CA HIS A 65 9.14 17.72 9.86
C HIS A 65 9.14 16.22 10.20
N TYR A 66 8.87 15.89 11.48
CA TYR A 66 8.99 14.52 11.97
C TYR A 66 8.08 13.51 11.24
N PHE A 67 6.89 13.96 10.80
CA PHE A 67 5.93 13.12 10.06
C PHE A 67 6.43 12.61 8.72
N ILE A 68 7.38 13.31 8.10
CA ILE A 68 7.97 12.88 6.83
C ILE A 68 9.16 11.96 7.09
N ARG A 69 9.77 12.02 8.29
CA ARG A 69 10.91 11.19 8.69
C ARG A 69 10.53 9.84 9.31
N ARG A 70 9.30 9.68 9.79
CA ARG A 70 8.79 8.47 10.45
C ARG A 70 8.01 7.61 9.46
#